data_AF-A0ABD5WPK1-F1
#
_entry.id   AF-A0ABD5WPK1-F1
#
_cell.length_a   1.000
_cell.length_b   1.000
_cell.length_c   1.000
_cell.angle_alpha   90.00
_cell.angle_beta   90.00
_cell.angle_gamma   90.00
#
_symmetry.space_group_name_H-M   'P 1'
#
loop_
_entity.id
_entity.type
_entity.pdbx_description
1 polymer ?
#
loop_
_entity_poly.entity_id
_entity_poly.type
_entity_poly.pdbx_seq_one_letter_code
_entity_poly.pdbx_strand_id
1 'polypeptide(L)' 'MNGLDWVEPLPMTDATAREAALVEAELLDTGNRINLGDVLIAGICRHNGARIVTRDDHFERVQELDVLAY' A
#
# COMPACT_ATOMS: atom_id res chain seq x y z
N MET A 1 -1.06 3.13 26.44
CA MET A 1 -1.38 2.00 25.54
C MET A 1 -2.35 2.51 24.50
N ASN A 2 -1.95 2.46 23.23
CA ASN A 2 -2.54 3.13 22.08
C ASN A 2 -3.62 2.28 21.39
N GLY A 3 -4.18 1.27 22.08
CA GLY A 3 -5.26 0.40 21.56
C GLY A 3 -4.84 -0.52 20.40
N LEU A 4 -3.55 -0.49 20.05
CA LEU A 4 -2.94 -1.15 18.90
C LEU A 4 -1.85 -2.14 19.34
N ASP A 5 -1.79 -2.50 20.62
CA ASP A 5 -0.75 -3.41 21.13
C ASP A 5 -0.89 -4.85 20.57
N TRP A 6 -2.01 -5.14 19.90
CA TRP A 6 -2.31 -6.40 19.23
C TRP A 6 -1.86 -6.44 17.76
N VAL A 7 -1.40 -5.33 17.17
CA VAL A 7 -0.89 -5.32 15.80
C VAL A 7 0.63 -5.40 15.76
N GLU A 8 1.14 -6.05 14.71
CA GLU A 8 2.57 -6.05 14.38
C GLU A 8 2.80 -5.01 13.27
N PRO A 9 3.60 -3.94 13.53
CA PRO A 9 3.88 -2.93 12.52
C PRO A 9 4.87 -3.47 11.47
N LEU A 10 4.51 -3.38 10.21
CA LEU A 10 5.43 -3.63 9.09
C LEU A 10 6.33 -2.39 8.88
N PRO A 11 7.66 -2.54 8.92
CA PRO A 11 8.57 -1.41 8.82
C PRO A 11 8.69 -0.88 7.39
N MET A 12 8.94 0.42 7.26
CA MET A 12 9.43 0.99 6.01
C MET A 12 10.93 0.72 5.89
N THR A 13 11.31 0.00 4.84
CA THR A 13 12.68 -0.38 4.49
C THR A 13 13.00 0.08 3.07
N ASP A 14 14.27 -0.01 2.67
CA ASP A 14 14.67 0.27 1.29
C ASP A 14 13.93 -0.62 0.27
N ALA A 15 13.65 -1.87 0.63
CA ALA A 15 12.93 -2.81 -0.23
C ALA A 15 11.47 -2.39 -0.43
N THR A 16 10.76 -2.02 0.65
CA THR A 16 9.37 -1.54 0.56
C THR A 16 9.30 -0.16 -0.09
N ALA A 17 10.31 0.70 0.09
CA ALA A 17 10.37 2.00 -0.58
C ALA A 17 10.57 1.85 -2.09
N ARG A 18 11.40 0.88 -2.51
CA ARG A 18 11.54 0.53 -3.92
C ARG A 18 10.23 -0.02 -4.49
N GLU A 19 9.52 -0.85 -3.73
CA GLU A 19 8.21 -1.37 -4.15
C GLU A 19 7.19 -0.24 -4.32
N ALA A 20 7.15 0.70 -3.38
CA ALA A 20 6.28 1.89 -3.47
C ALA A 20 6.61 2.74 -4.71
N ALA A 21 7.88 2.89 -5.07
CA ALA A 21 8.27 3.61 -6.29
C ALA A 21 7.82 2.89 -7.57
N LEU A 22 7.80 1.55 -7.59
CA LEU A 22 7.26 0.77 -8.71
C LEU A 22 5.74 0.96 -8.82
N VAL A 23 5.03 0.88 -7.69
CA VAL A 23 3.59 1.20 -7.62
C VAL A 23 3.31 2.60 -8.16
N GLU A 24 4.09 3.61 -7.74
CA GLU A 24 3.91 4.98 -8.22
C GLU A 24 4.12 5.09 -9.74
N ALA A 25 5.14 4.43 -10.27
CA ALA A 25 5.42 4.42 -11.70
C ALA A 25 4.27 3.80 -12.51
N GLU A 26 3.71 2.68 -12.06
CA GLU A 26 2.56 2.00 -12.67
C GLU A 26 1.29 2.89 -12.65
N LEU A 27 1.05 3.59 -11.54
CA LEU A 27 -0.08 4.51 -11.42
C LEU A 27 0.09 5.76 -12.31
N LEU A 28 1.33 6.25 -12.46
CA LEU A 28 1.63 7.36 -13.36
C LEU A 28 1.44 6.97 -14.82
N ASP A 29 1.87 5.78 -15.22
CA ASP A 29 1.72 5.27 -16.60
C ASP A 29 0.25 5.12 -17.00
N THR A 30 -0.61 4.75 -16.05
CA THR A 30 -2.05 4.57 -16.28
C THR A 30 -2.89 5.81 -16.00
N GLY A 31 -2.29 6.91 -15.52
CA GLY A 31 -3.00 8.15 -15.17
C GLY A 31 -3.84 8.06 -13.89
N ASN A 32 -3.65 7.01 -13.08
CA ASN A 32 -4.47 6.65 -11.92
C ASN A 32 -3.86 7.10 -10.58
N ARG A 33 -3.26 8.29 -10.53
CA ARG A 33 -2.52 8.78 -9.36
C ARG A 33 -3.35 8.70 -8.07
N ILE A 34 -2.69 8.30 -6.99
CA ILE A 34 -3.18 8.36 -5.60
C ILE A 34 -2.21 9.20 -4.77
N ASN A 35 -2.54 9.49 -3.51
CA ASN A 35 -1.63 10.28 -2.66
C ASN A 35 -0.38 9.47 -2.24
N LEU A 36 0.69 10.16 -1.85
CA LEU A 36 1.96 9.52 -1.48
C LEU A 36 1.81 8.55 -0.29
N GLY A 37 0.93 8.84 0.67
CA GLY A 37 0.68 7.95 1.80
C GLY A 37 0.14 6.60 1.34
N ASP A 38 -0.84 6.60 0.43
CA ASP A 38 -1.41 5.39 -0.14
C ASP A 38 -0.40 4.65 -1.01
N VAL A 39 0.45 5.35 -1.77
CA VAL A 39 1.55 4.73 -2.52
C VAL A 39 2.50 3.98 -1.58
N LEU A 40 2.89 4.57 -0.46
CA LEU A 40 3.78 3.95 0.52
C LEU A 40 3.13 2.73 1.19
N ILE A 41 1.87 2.84 1.59
CA ILE A 41 1.10 1.73 2.19
C ILE A 41 0.97 0.59 1.17
N ALA A 42 0.61 0.89 -0.08
CA ALA A 42 0.49 -0.08 -1.16
C ALA A 42 1.81 -0.82 -1.41
N GLY A 43 2.93 -0.09 -1.48
CA GLY A 43 4.26 -0.68 -1.65
C GLY A 43 4.65 -1.60 -0.49
N ILE A 44 4.42 -1.18 0.75
CA ILE A 44 4.68 -2.01 1.93
C ILE A 44 3.82 -3.28 1.90
N CYS A 45 2.52 -3.16 1.63
CA CYS A 45 1.61 -4.30 1.60
C CYS A 45 1.94 -5.25 0.45
N ARG A 46 2.13 -4.75 -0.77
CA ARG A 46 2.48 -5.56 -1.95
C ARG A 46 3.78 -6.31 -1.75
N HIS A 47 4.82 -5.63 -1.23
CA HIS A 47 6.11 -6.26 -0.94
C HIS A 47 5.99 -7.42 0.06
N ASN A 48 5.15 -7.28 1.08
CA ASN A 48 4.97 -8.28 2.12
C ASN A 48 3.87 -9.30 1.81
N GLY A 49 3.21 -9.22 0.64
CA GLY A 49 2.04 -10.03 0.33
C GLY A 49 0.87 -9.83 1.31
N ALA A 50 0.79 -8.67 1.95
CA ALA A 50 -0.23 -8.34 2.93
C ALA A 50 -1.46 -7.73 2.25
N ARG A 51 -2.63 -8.01 2.82
CA ARG A 51 -3.92 -7.45 2.39
C ARG A 51 -4.14 -6.07 3.01
N ILE A 52 -4.63 -5.12 2.21
CA ILE A 52 -5.15 -3.86 2.70
C ILE A 52 -6.62 -4.01 3.07
N VAL A 53 -6.97 -3.62 4.30
CA VAL A 53 -8.36 -3.50 4.75
C VAL A 53 -8.68 -2.02 4.83
N THR A 54 -9.59 -1.55 3.98
CA THR A 54 -9.85 -0.12 3.83
C THR A 54 -11.29 0.16 3.43
N ARG A 55 -11.72 1.40 3.61
CA ARG A 55 -12.97 1.97 3.10
C ARG A 55 -12.72 2.91 1.91
N ASP A 56 -11.47 3.03 1.49
CA ASP A 56 -10.97 3.89 0.42
C ASP A 56 -10.80 3.06 -0.86
N ASP A 57 -11.31 3.56 -2.00
CA ASP A 57 -11.24 2.90 -3.30
C ASP A 57 -9.89 3.07 -4.02
N HIS A 58 -9.01 3.94 -3.51
CA HIS A 58 -7.74 4.25 -4.17
C HIS A 58 -6.88 3.02 -4.46
N PHE A 59 -6.86 2.07 -3.53
CA PHE A 59 -6.00 0.88 -3.61
C PHE A 59 -6.45 -0.12 -4.69
N GLU A 60 -7.70 -0.04 -5.17
CA GLU A 60 -8.19 -0.86 -6.30
C GLU A 60 -7.45 -0.57 -7.61
N ARG A 61 -6.76 0.59 -7.69
CA ARG A 61 -5.97 1.01 -8.85
C ARG A 61 -4.58 0.37 -8.89
N VAL A 62 -4.13 -0.25 -7.79
CA VAL A 62 -2.80 -0.87 -7.68
C VAL A 62 -2.87 -2.32 -8.11
N GLN A 63 -2.05 -2.68 -9.10
CA GLN A 63 -1.97 -4.06 -9.59
C GLN A 63 -1.28 -4.96 -8.56
N GLU A 64 -1.72 -6.22 -8.52
CA GLU A 64 -1.15 -7.27 -7.67
C GLU A 64 -1.22 -6.95 -6.16
N LEU A 65 -2.20 -6.13 -5.75
CA LEU A 65 -2.47 -5.80 -4.36
C LEU A 65 -3.81 -6.41 -3.92
N ASP A 66 -3.80 -7.18 -2.83
CA ASP A 66 -5.02 -7.75 -2.25
C ASP A 66 -5.73 -6.69 -1.39
N VAL A 67 -6.98 -6.39 -1.72
CA VAL A 67 -7.78 -5.34 -1.08
C VAL A 67 -9.11 -5.93 -0.58
N LEU A 68 -9.43 -5.64 0.69
CA LEU A 68 -10.74 -5.91 1.29
C LEU A 68 -11.41 -4.59 1.66
N ALA A 69 -12.45 -4.24 0.91
CA ALA A 69 -13.31 -3.10 1.18
C ALA A 69 -14.33 -3.40 2.31
N TYR A 70 -14.70 -2.39 3.11
CA TYR A 70 -15.77 -2.47 4.12
C TYR A 70 -16.50 -1.14 4.37
#